data_AF-A0A8H6J5D9-F1
#
_entry.id   AF-A0A8H6J5D9-F1
#
_cell.length_a   1.000
_cell.length_b   1.000
_cell.length_c   1.000
_cell.angle_alpha   90.00
_cell.angle_beta   90.00
_cell.angle_gamma   90.00
#
_symmetry.space_group_name_H-M   'P 1'
#
loop_
_entity.id
_entity.type
_entity.pdbx_description
1 polymer ?
#
loop_
_entity_poly.entity_id
_entity_poly.type
_entity_poly.pdbx_seq_one_letter_code
_entity_poly.pdbx_strand_id
1 'polypeptide(L)'
;MSDPQAYTVGWICAITAESVAARAFLDEEHAGPRQVAQHDNNSYILGKIGSHNVVIAALPDGQYGTTSAATVARDMLHSFPNVRIGLMVGIGGGAPSQKHDIRLGDVVVSSPGNGNGGVFQYDFGKTIQNCKFQETGFLNQPPMLLRAALATLKGTYEMKGHQLVDDVNKNLDKIKK
;
A
#
# COMPACT_ATOMS: atom_id res chain seq x y z
N MET A 1 -21.25 4.31 -14.55
CA MET A 1 -20.29 3.17 -14.50
C MET A 1 -18.89 3.73 -14.65
N SER A 2 -17.92 3.14 -13.98
CA SER A 2 -16.56 3.67 -13.93
C SER A 2 -15.73 3.21 -15.13
N ASP A 3 -15.05 4.14 -15.79
CA ASP A 3 -14.08 3.86 -16.85
C ASP A 3 -12.75 3.38 -16.22
N PRO A 4 -12.25 2.17 -16.52
CA PRO A 4 -10.96 1.69 -16.00
C PRO A 4 -9.78 2.61 -16.33
N GLN A 5 -9.86 3.37 -17.43
CA GLN A 5 -8.83 4.32 -17.83
C GLN A 5 -8.77 5.55 -16.91
N ALA A 6 -9.80 5.81 -16.10
CA ALA A 6 -9.82 6.95 -15.20
C ALA A 6 -8.95 6.72 -13.94
N TYR A 7 -8.48 5.50 -13.68
CA TYR A 7 -7.80 5.15 -12.44
C TYR A 7 -6.28 5.12 -12.60
N THR A 8 -5.58 5.65 -11.61
CA THR A 8 -4.12 5.89 -11.70
C THR A 8 -3.32 5.34 -10.53
N VAL A 9 -4.00 5.02 -9.41
CA VAL A 9 -3.38 4.49 -8.20
C VAL A 9 -4.02 3.15 -7.87
N GLY A 10 -3.20 2.11 -7.77
CA GLY A 10 -3.59 0.81 -7.21
C GLY A 10 -3.29 0.77 -5.72
N TRP A 11 -4.20 0.23 -4.93
CA TRP A 11 -4.05 -0.01 -3.49
C TRP A 11 -4.33 -1.48 -3.23
N ILE A 12 -3.33 -2.20 -2.74
CA ILE A 12 -3.43 -3.63 -2.44
C ILE A 12 -3.44 -3.81 -0.91
N CYS A 13 -4.44 -4.55 -0.44
CA CYS A 13 -4.63 -4.92 0.96
C CYS A 13 -4.37 -6.41 1.14
N ALA A 14 -3.66 -6.81 2.19
CA ALA A 14 -3.40 -8.21 2.51
C ALA A 14 -4.60 -8.90 3.17
N ILE A 15 -5.38 -8.19 3.98
CA ILE A 15 -6.51 -8.77 4.73
C ILE A 15 -7.77 -7.91 4.65
N THR A 16 -8.92 -8.52 4.99
CA THR A 16 -10.24 -7.87 4.95
C THR A 16 -10.32 -6.62 5.84
N ALA A 17 -9.70 -6.62 7.00
CA ALA A 17 -9.71 -5.44 7.88
C ALA A 17 -9.06 -4.22 7.22
N GLU A 18 -7.99 -4.43 6.45
CA GLU A 18 -7.30 -3.37 5.72
C GLU A 18 -8.13 -2.86 4.56
N SER A 19 -8.81 -3.74 3.82
CA SER A 19 -9.67 -3.31 2.71
C SER A 19 -10.92 -2.57 3.19
N VAL A 20 -11.47 -2.96 4.35
CA VAL A 20 -12.55 -2.21 5.01
C VAL A 20 -12.07 -0.81 5.40
N ALA A 21 -10.88 -0.69 5.99
CA ALA A 21 -10.30 0.61 6.32
C ALA A 21 -10.04 1.45 5.06
N ALA A 22 -9.44 0.86 4.01
CA ALA A 22 -9.17 1.54 2.75
C ALA A 22 -10.46 2.10 2.12
N ARG A 23 -11.52 1.29 2.09
CA ARG A 23 -12.84 1.71 1.59
C ARG A 23 -13.45 2.83 2.43
N ALA A 24 -13.33 2.78 3.75
CA ALA A 24 -13.84 3.80 4.64
C ALA A 24 -13.17 5.17 4.46
N PHE A 25 -11.91 5.18 4.01
CA PHE A 25 -11.13 6.39 3.76
C PHE A 25 -11.31 6.98 2.35
N LEU A 26 -12.15 6.39 1.51
CA LEU A 26 -12.54 7.00 0.24
C LEU A 26 -13.34 8.29 0.51
N ASP A 27 -13.02 9.35 -0.23
CA ASP A 27 -13.83 10.57 -0.27
C ASP A 27 -15.12 10.31 -1.06
N GLU A 28 -15.02 9.51 -2.12
CA GLU A 28 -16.12 9.07 -2.97
C GLU A 28 -15.93 7.60 -3.34
N GLU A 29 -16.96 6.78 -3.17
CA GLU A 29 -17.00 5.42 -3.69
C GLU A 29 -17.67 5.42 -5.05
N HIS A 30 -17.00 4.86 -6.05
CA HIS A 30 -17.51 4.72 -7.40
C HIS A 30 -18.15 3.33 -7.61
N ALA A 31 -19.05 3.22 -8.59
CA ALA A 31 -19.56 1.93 -9.01
C ALA A 31 -18.42 1.03 -9.51
N GLY A 32 -18.45 -0.26 -9.15
CA GLY A 32 -17.44 -1.24 -9.55
C GLY A 32 -17.28 -1.39 -11.07
N PRO A 33 -16.20 -2.05 -11.53
CA PRO A 33 -15.94 -2.25 -12.95
C PRO A 33 -17.00 -3.17 -13.55
N ARG A 34 -17.46 -2.86 -14.77
CA ARG A 34 -18.44 -3.69 -15.49
C ARG A 34 -17.83 -5.01 -15.97
N GLN A 35 -16.57 -4.93 -16.37
CA GLN A 35 -15.75 -6.04 -16.86
C GLN A 35 -14.32 -5.81 -16.39
N VAL A 36 -13.63 -6.92 -16.14
CA VAL A 36 -12.20 -6.97 -15.87
C VAL A 36 -11.52 -7.77 -16.98
N ALA A 37 -10.20 -7.74 -17.05
CA ALA A 37 -9.44 -8.50 -18.03
C ALA A 37 -9.75 -10.00 -17.92
N GLN A 38 -9.59 -10.72 -19.03
CA GLN A 38 -9.79 -12.16 -19.04
C GLN A 38 -8.81 -12.82 -18.04
N HIS A 39 -9.35 -13.69 -17.18
CA HIS A 39 -8.62 -14.39 -16.11
C HIS A 39 -8.18 -13.53 -14.92
N ASP A 40 -8.58 -12.27 -14.84
CA ASP A 40 -8.48 -11.49 -13.61
C ASP A 40 -9.52 -11.99 -12.60
N ASN A 41 -9.06 -12.57 -11.50
CA ASN A 41 -9.91 -13.10 -10.44
C ASN A 41 -10.05 -12.14 -9.24
N ASN A 42 -9.53 -10.92 -9.35
CA ASN A 42 -9.62 -9.94 -8.28
C ASN A 42 -11.04 -9.38 -8.15
N SER A 43 -11.39 -8.98 -6.93
CA SER A 43 -12.54 -8.13 -6.67
C SER A 43 -12.06 -6.70 -6.38
N TYR A 44 -12.69 -5.71 -7.02
CA TYR A 44 -12.26 -4.32 -6.94
C TYR A 44 -13.28 -3.43 -6.25
N ILE A 45 -12.76 -2.57 -5.38
CA ILE A 45 -13.46 -1.39 -4.88
C ILE A 45 -12.86 -0.18 -5.59
N LEU A 46 -13.71 0.66 -6.16
CA LEU A 46 -13.30 1.83 -6.91
C LEU A 46 -13.70 3.09 -6.16
N GLY A 47 -12.84 4.10 -6.18
CA GLY A 47 -13.17 5.37 -5.56
C GLY A 47 -12.14 6.46 -5.79
N LYS A 48 -12.22 7.48 -4.94
CA LYS A 48 -11.40 8.68 -5.02
C LYS A 48 -10.87 9.08 -3.65
N ILE A 49 -9.62 9.52 -3.60
CA ILE A 49 -8.99 10.17 -2.45
C ILE A 49 -8.30 11.44 -2.96
N GLY A 50 -8.71 12.60 -2.45
CA GLY A 50 -8.31 13.90 -2.96
C GLY A 50 -8.61 14.02 -4.44
N SER A 51 -7.59 14.25 -5.26
CA SER A 51 -7.70 14.32 -6.73
C SER A 51 -7.39 13.00 -7.44
N HIS A 52 -7.15 11.91 -6.71
CA HIS A 52 -6.70 10.63 -7.27
C HIS A 52 -7.82 9.60 -7.30
N ASN A 53 -8.06 9.02 -8.47
CA ASN A 53 -8.89 7.83 -8.60
C ASN A 53 -8.08 6.59 -8.25
N VAL A 54 -8.59 5.82 -7.28
CA VAL A 54 -7.93 4.67 -6.64
C VAL A 54 -8.70 3.39 -6.95
N VAL A 55 -7.96 2.33 -7.31
CA VAL A 55 -8.46 0.96 -7.41
C VAL A 55 -7.95 0.20 -6.21
N ILE A 56 -8.85 -0.33 -5.38
CA ILE A 56 -8.50 -1.13 -4.21
C ILE A 56 -8.79 -2.60 -4.53
N ALA A 57 -7.83 -3.47 -4.25
CA ALA A 57 -8.00 -4.92 -4.28
C ALA A 57 -7.47 -5.54 -2.98
N ALA A 58 -8.17 -6.56 -2.49
CA ALA A 58 -7.68 -7.40 -1.39
C ALA A 58 -7.13 -8.72 -1.95
N LEU A 59 -6.20 -9.33 -1.22
CA LEU A 59 -5.79 -10.71 -1.51
C LEU A 59 -6.99 -11.66 -1.37
N PRO A 60 -7.02 -12.76 -2.14
CA PRO A 60 -8.06 -13.78 -2.02
C PRO A 60 -8.18 -14.31 -0.59
N ASP A 61 -9.41 -14.63 -0.17
CA ASP A 61 -9.66 -15.12 1.18
C ASP A 61 -8.82 -16.37 1.50
N GLY A 62 -8.26 -16.42 2.71
CA GLY A 62 -7.33 -17.46 3.14
C GLY A 62 -5.94 -17.43 2.49
N GLN A 63 -5.65 -16.48 1.60
CA GLN A 63 -4.30 -16.29 1.03
C GLN A 63 -3.57 -15.12 1.69
N TYR A 64 -2.24 -15.26 1.77
CA TYR A 64 -1.35 -14.21 2.25
C TYR A 64 0.00 -14.33 1.56
N GLY A 65 0.78 -13.25 1.59
CA GLY A 65 2.18 -13.25 1.17
C GLY A 65 2.42 -12.66 -0.22
N THR A 66 3.71 -12.58 -0.56
CA THR A 66 4.23 -11.83 -1.71
C THR A 66 3.74 -12.36 -3.05
N THR A 67 3.63 -13.68 -3.22
CA THR A 67 3.15 -14.31 -4.46
C THR A 67 1.71 -13.93 -4.76
N SER A 68 0.83 -14.00 -3.75
CA SER A 68 -0.58 -13.63 -3.91
C SER A 68 -0.72 -12.14 -4.23
N ALA A 69 0.00 -11.28 -3.50
CA ALA A 69 0.03 -9.84 -3.77
C ALA A 69 0.56 -9.50 -5.18
N ALA A 70 1.58 -10.22 -5.67
CA ALA A 70 2.11 -10.03 -7.02
C ALA A 70 1.08 -10.40 -8.11
N THR A 71 0.34 -11.49 -7.92
CA THR A 71 -0.76 -11.88 -8.84
C THR A 71 -1.86 -10.83 -8.84
N VAL A 72 -2.31 -10.38 -7.67
CA VAL A 72 -3.32 -9.31 -7.54
C VAL A 72 -2.85 -8.05 -8.26
N ALA A 73 -1.61 -7.62 -8.04
CA ALA A 73 -1.03 -6.44 -8.68
C ALA A 73 -0.99 -6.59 -10.21
N ARG A 74 -0.54 -7.75 -10.71
CA ARG A 74 -0.45 -8.03 -12.14
C ARG A 74 -1.80 -7.96 -12.82
N ASP A 75 -2.80 -8.62 -12.25
CA ASP A 75 -4.14 -8.68 -12.83
C ASP A 75 -4.83 -7.30 -12.76
N MET A 76 -4.58 -6.51 -11.70
CA MET A 76 -5.00 -5.11 -11.61
C MET A 76 -4.44 -4.27 -12.75
N LEU A 77 -3.17 -4.42 -13.10
CA LEU A 77 -2.56 -3.68 -14.21
C LEU A 77 -3.13 -4.09 -15.58
N HIS A 78 -3.61 -5.33 -15.72
CA HIS A 78 -4.31 -5.76 -16.93
C HIS A 78 -5.70 -5.15 -17.04
N SER A 79 -6.43 -5.03 -15.92
CA SER A 79 -7.78 -4.47 -15.90
C SER A 79 -7.82 -2.93 -15.88
N PHE A 80 -6.78 -2.29 -15.32
CA PHE A 80 -6.67 -0.85 -15.16
C PHE A 80 -5.33 -0.35 -15.73
N PRO A 81 -5.20 -0.24 -17.06
CA PRO A 81 -3.90 -0.02 -17.70
C PRO A 81 -3.33 1.39 -17.48
N ASN A 82 -4.13 2.34 -16.99
CA ASN A 82 -3.66 3.68 -16.59
C ASN A 82 -3.17 3.76 -15.15
N VAL A 83 -3.15 2.65 -14.38
CA VAL A 83 -2.51 2.61 -13.07
C VAL A 83 -1.00 2.81 -13.22
N ARG A 84 -0.48 3.87 -12.60
CA ARG A 84 0.92 4.30 -12.69
C ARG A 84 1.71 3.97 -11.43
N ILE A 85 1.02 3.85 -10.30
CA ILE A 85 1.59 3.59 -8.99
C ILE A 85 0.73 2.53 -8.31
N GLY A 86 1.37 1.50 -7.76
CA GLY A 86 0.75 0.55 -6.83
C GLY A 86 1.29 0.78 -5.42
N LEU A 87 0.40 0.77 -4.43
CA LEU A 87 0.72 0.84 -3.01
C LEU A 87 0.27 -0.45 -2.34
N MET A 88 1.19 -1.11 -1.65
CA MET A 88 0.84 -2.15 -0.68
C MET A 88 0.64 -1.46 0.67
N VAL A 89 -0.59 -1.44 1.18
CA VAL A 89 -0.93 -0.76 2.43
C VAL A 89 -1.65 -1.73 3.35
N GLY A 90 -1.13 -1.88 4.55
CA GLY A 90 -1.65 -2.82 5.53
C GLY A 90 -1.04 -2.64 6.90
N ILE A 91 -1.47 -3.47 7.84
CA ILE A 91 -0.91 -3.52 9.19
C ILE A 91 0.40 -4.30 9.18
N GLY A 92 1.30 -3.94 10.08
CA GLY A 92 2.60 -4.60 10.24
C GLY A 92 3.01 -4.70 11.70
N GLY A 93 3.95 -5.60 11.97
CA GLY A 93 4.62 -5.68 13.27
C GLY A 93 5.73 -4.64 13.40
N GLY A 94 5.91 -4.10 14.60
CA GLY A 94 7.02 -3.19 14.93
C GLY A 94 8.12 -3.90 15.72
N ALA A 95 9.38 -3.52 15.49
CA ALA A 95 10.55 -3.98 16.24
C ALA A 95 11.24 -2.78 16.91
N PRO A 96 10.68 -2.24 18.03
CA PRO A 96 11.23 -1.07 18.68
C PRO A 96 12.64 -1.32 19.24
N SER A 97 13.45 -0.26 19.29
CA SER A 97 14.79 -0.29 19.87
C SER A 97 15.12 1.04 20.55
N GLN A 98 16.18 1.10 21.36
CA GLN A 98 16.61 2.38 21.96
C GLN A 98 16.91 3.48 20.93
N LYS A 99 17.25 3.09 19.69
CA LYS A 99 17.53 4.02 18.58
C LYS A 99 16.28 4.33 17.73
N HIS A 100 15.23 3.53 17.84
CA HIS A 100 14.02 3.64 17.03
C HIS A 100 12.79 3.46 17.93
N ASP A 101 12.17 4.57 18.30
CA ASP A 101 10.93 4.62 19.07
C ASP A 101 9.76 4.30 18.14
N ILE A 102 9.46 3.01 17.98
CA ILE A 102 8.33 2.51 17.18
C ILE A 102 7.20 2.14 18.13
N ARG A 103 6.01 2.69 17.91
CA ARG A 103 4.82 2.52 18.76
C ARG A 103 3.62 2.00 17.98
N LEU A 104 2.66 1.44 18.70
CA LEU A 104 1.37 1.07 18.12
C LEU A 104 0.66 2.34 17.64
N GLY A 105 0.17 2.30 16.40
CA GLY A 105 -0.47 3.44 15.74
C GLY A 105 0.47 4.23 14.83
N ASP A 106 1.79 3.98 14.86
CA ASP A 106 2.71 4.62 13.93
C ASP A 106 2.43 4.16 12.49
N VAL A 107 2.40 5.13 11.57
CA VAL A 107 2.31 4.87 10.13
C VAL A 107 3.70 5.00 9.53
N VAL A 108 4.21 3.89 8.99
CA VAL A 108 5.54 3.83 8.36
C VAL A 108 5.39 3.87 6.85
N VAL A 109 6.11 4.79 6.21
CA VAL A 109 6.20 4.87 4.74
C VAL A 109 7.60 4.45 4.31
N SER A 110 7.66 3.48 3.39
CA SER A 110 8.94 3.03 2.84
C SER A 110 9.71 4.19 2.20
N SER A 111 10.96 4.36 2.61
CA SER A 111 11.87 5.40 2.14
C SER A 111 13.21 4.75 1.78
N PRO A 112 13.78 5.01 0.59
CA PRO A 112 15.14 4.58 0.30
C PRO A 112 16.14 5.28 1.23
N GLY A 113 17.25 4.61 1.52
CA GLY A 113 18.31 5.12 2.41
C GLY A 113 19.47 4.13 2.52
N ASN A 114 20.69 4.65 2.77
CA ASN A 114 21.91 3.85 2.95
C ASN A 114 22.19 2.83 1.82
N GLY A 115 21.85 3.17 0.58
CA GLY A 115 22.02 2.28 -0.58
C GLY A 115 20.85 1.30 -0.82
N ASN A 116 19.83 1.27 0.05
CA ASN A 116 18.71 0.35 -0.03
C ASN A 116 17.46 1.01 -0.62
N GLY A 117 16.62 0.20 -1.30
CA GLY A 117 15.37 0.63 -1.92
C GLY A 117 14.25 1.02 -0.94
N GLY A 118 14.45 0.82 0.38
CA GLY A 118 13.47 1.14 1.42
C GLY A 118 12.58 -0.02 1.85
N VAL A 119 12.67 -1.17 1.16
CA VAL A 119 12.10 -2.45 1.59
C VAL A 119 13.22 -3.48 1.55
N PHE A 120 13.33 -4.26 2.62
CA PHE A 120 14.31 -5.32 2.76
C PHE A 120 13.60 -6.67 2.85
N GLN A 121 13.90 -7.57 1.92
CA GLN A 121 13.31 -8.90 1.92
C GLN A 121 14.16 -9.84 2.80
N TYR A 122 13.78 -9.95 4.07
CA TYR A 122 14.57 -10.66 5.09
C TYR A 122 14.72 -12.17 4.84
N ASP A 123 13.72 -12.80 4.20
CA ASP A 123 13.73 -14.22 3.87
C ASP A 123 14.54 -14.55 2.59
N PHE A 124 15.09 -13.52 1.91
CA PHE A 124 15.85 -13.64 0.68
C PHE A 124 17.36 -13.42 0.89
N GLY A 125 17.97 -14.29 1.69
CA GLY A 125 19.42 -14.31 1.86
C GLY A 125 19.97 -15.69 2.18
N LYS A 126 21.29 -15.78 2.20
CA LYS A 126 22.01 -17.03 2.49
C LYS A 126 22.67 -16.94 3.85
N THR A 127 22.45 -17.97 4.67
CA THR A 127 23.26 -18.19 5.87
C THR A 127 24.40 -19.12 5.50
N ILE A 128 25.60 -18.57 5.39
CA ILE A 128 26.82 -19.34 5.17
C ILE A 128 27.37 -19.74 6.54
N GLN A 129 27.77 -21.01 6.71
CA GLN A 129 28.30 -21.52 7.97
C GLN A 129 29.49 -20.67 8.45
N ASN A 130 29.45 -20.21 9.69
CA ASN A 130 30.42 -19.29 10.30
C ASN A 130 30.50 -17.88 9.65
N CYS A 131 29.50 -17.47 8.88
CA CYS A 131 29.39 -16.12 8.32
C CYS A 131 28.12 -15.41 8.79
N LYS A 132 28.13 -14.07 8.68
CA LYS A 132 26.92 -13.27 8.85
C LYS A 132 25.94 -13.56 7.71
N PHE A 133 24.64 -13.35 7.97
CA PHE A 133 23.61 -13.38 6.93
C PHE A 133 24.02 -12.52 5.73
N GLN A 134 24.00 -13.11 4.53
CA GLN A 134 24.33 -12.41 3.30
C GLN A 134 23.05 -12.16 2.50
N GLU A 135 22.74 -10.89 2.28
CA GLU A 135 21.69 -10.48 1.35
C GLU A 135 22.05 -10.93 -0.08
N THR A 136 21.13 -11.63 -0.73
CA THR A 136 21.36 -12.16 -2.09
C THR A 136 20.58 -11.43 -3.18
N GLY A 137 19.80 -10.42 -2.81
CA GLY A 137 19.07 -9.57 -3.74
C GLY A 137 18.51 -8.35 -3.03
N PHE A 138 18.27 -7.28 -3.78
CA PHE A 138 17.69 -6.04 -3.28
C PHE A 138 16.46 -5.67 -4.10
N LEU A 139 15.47 -5.03 -3.46
CA LEU A 139 14.31 -4.50 -4.16
C LEU A 139 14.63 -3.14 -4.77
N ASN A 140 14.01 -2.84 -5.91
CA ASN A 140 14.12 -1.53 -6.53
C ASN A 140 13.57 -0.42 -5.60
N GLN A 141 14.13 0.77 -5.75
CA GLN A 141 13.61 1.96 -5.08
C GLN A 141 12.25 2.39 -5.66
N PRO A 142 11.39 3.04 -4.86
CA PRO A 142 10.17 3.66 -5.36
C PRO A 142 10.45 4.66 -6.51
N PRO A 143 9.51 4.82 -7.46
CA PRO A 143 9.60 5.81 -8.52
C PRO A 143 9.93 7.21 -8.00
N MET A 144 10.66 8.01 -8.80
CA MET A 144 11.08 9.37 -8.41
C MET A 144 9.91 10.25 -7.94
N LEU A 145 8.75 10.11 -8.60
CA LEU A 145 7.52 10.82 -8.23
C LEU A 145 7.13 10.58 -6.76
N LEU A 146 7.15 9.33 -6.30
CA LEU A 146 6.84 9.00 -4.90
C LEU A 146 7.91 9.50 -3.94
N ARG A 147 9.19 9.45 -4.34
CA ARG A 147 10.29 9.96 -3.51
C ARG A 147 10.20 11.48 -3.31
N ALA A 148 9.81 12.22 -4.35
CA ALA A 148 9.55 13.66 -4.26
C ALA A 148 8.31 13.97 -3.39
N ALA A 149 7.24 13.20 -3.54
CA ALA A 149 6.05 13.31 -2.68
C ALA A 149 6.40 13.05 -1.21
N LEU A 150 7.23 12.04 -0.93
CA LEU A 150 7.70 11.71 0.41
C LEU A 150 8.52 12.84 1.04
N ALA A 151 9.38 13.52 0.27
CA ALA A 151 10.12 14.68 0.78
C ALA A 151 9.18 15.81 1.22
N THR A 152 8.12 16.07 0.45
CA THR A 152 7.09 17.05 0.80
C THR A 152 6.27 16.61 2.02
N LEU A 153 5.93 15.33 2.11
CA LEU A 153 5.21 14.75 3.24
C LEU A 153 6.02 14.89 4.53
N LYS A 154 7.33 14.60 4.50
CA LYS A 154 8.24 14.78 5.64
C LYS A 154 8.27 16.23 6.10
N GLY A 155 8.47 17.19 5.20
CA GLY A 155 8.49 18.61 5.57
C GLY A 155 7.15 19.10 6.13
N THR A 156 6.04 18.60 5.60
CA THR A 156 4.69 18.92 6.13
C THR A 156 4.51 18.34 7.53
N TYR A 157 4.95 17.11 7.76
CA TYR A 157 4.91 16.45 9.06
C TYR A 157 5.76 17.19 10.12
N GLU A 158 6.99 17.60 9.78
CA GLU A 158 7.84 18.38 10.67
C GLU A 158 7.22 19.74 11.03
N MET A 159 6.57 20.39 10.06
CA MET A 159 5.96 21.71 10.26
C MET A 159 4.64 21.65 11.03
N LYS A 160 3.79 20.66 10.76
CA LYS A 160 2.37 20.65 11.17
C LYS A 160 1.95 19.41 11.95
N GLY A 161 2.80 18.39 12.06
CA GLY A 161 2.44 17.09 12.62
C GLY A 161 1.49 16.30 11.71
N HIS A 162 0.59 15.53 12.32
CA HIS A 162 -0.40 14.71 11.63
C HIS A 162 -1.78 14.84 12.26
N GLN A 163 -2.83 14.51 11.50
CA GLN A 163 -4.23 14.50 11.96
C GLN A 163 -4.85 13.11 11.95
N LEU A 164 -4.02 12.06 11.94
CA LEU A 164 -4.45 10.65 11.83
C LEU A 164 -5.62 10.28 12.75
N VAL A 165 -5.59 10.69 14.02
CA VAL A 165 -6.65 10.36 14.98
C VAL A 165 -7.97 11.02 14.59
N ASP A 166 -7.93 12.30 14.21
CA ASP A 166 -9.12 13.05 13.78
C ASP A 166 -9.68 12.48 12.48
N ASP A 167 -8.81 12.14 11.53
CA ASP A 167 -9.18 11.51 10.25
C ASP A 167 -9.82 10.14 10.46
N VAL A 168 -9.26 9.32 11.36
CA VAL A 168 -9.86 8.02 11.73
C VAL A 168 -11.24 8.23 12.35
N ASN A 169 -11.35 9.10 13.36
CA ASN A 169 -12.62 9.37 14.04
C ASN A 169 -13.69 9.87 13.05
N LYS A 170 -13.34 10.82 12.19
CA LYS A 170 -14.23 11.36 11.16
C LYS A 170 -14.75 10.27 10.22
N ASN A 171 -13.88 9.33 9.80
CA ASN A 171 -14.29 8.25 8.90
C ASN A 171 -15.08 7.15 9.63
N LEU A 172 -14.78 6.86 10.90
CA LEU A 172 -15.57 5.93 11.70
C LEU A 172 -17.02 6.40 11.85
N ASP A 173 -17.24 7.70 12.00
CA ASP A 173 -18.60 8.26 12.11
C ASP A 173 -19.40 8.15 10.81
N LYS A 174 -18.74 8.00 9.65
CA LYS A 174 -19.42 7.68 8.37
C LYS A 174 -19.91 6.23 8.31
N ILE A 175 -19.27 5.31 9.05
CA ILE A 175 -19.52 3.86 8.99
C ILE A 175 -20.58 3.44 10.00
N LYS A 176 -20.65 4.11 11.16
CA LYS A 176 -21.64 3.80 12.20
C LYS A 176 -23.07 3.95 11.65
N LYS A 177 -23.74 2.82 11.48
CA LYS A 177 -25.20 2.70 11.42
C LYS A 177 -25.68 2.03 12.69
#